data_AF-A0AA42QHF7-F1
#
_entry.id   AF-A0AA42QHF7-F1
#
_cell.length_a   1.000
_cell.length_b   1.000
_cell.length_c   1.000
_cell.angle_alpha   90.00
_cell.angle_beta   90.00
_cell.angle_gamma   90.00
#
_symmetry.space_group_name_H-M   'P 1'
#
loop_
_entity.id
_entity.type
_entity.pdbx_description
1 polymer ?
#
loop_
_entity_poly.entity_id
_entity_poly.type
_entity_poly.pdbx_seq_one_letter_code
_entity_poly.pdbx_strand_id
1 'polypeptide(L)' 'MTEFWNKRQVRTRLGFQTDAELARFFGISRSAVSQWPKDFPIPALRQYILHQRYPNLFPATAAAEVESI' A
#
# COMPACT_ATOMS: atom_id res chain seq x y z
N MET A 1 -6.37 -7.71 14.04
CA MET A 1 -6.00 -6.30 13.78
C MET A 1 -6.17 -6.09 12.29
N THR A 2 -7.05 -5.18 11.85
CA THR A 2 -7.36 -4.97 10.44
C THR A 2 -6.07 -4.56 9.70
N GLU A 3 -5.51 -5.47 8.92
CA GLU A 3 -4.26 -5.21 8.19
C GLU A 3 -4.58 -4.29 7.01
N PHE A 4 -4.42 -2.98 7.23
CA PHE A 4 -4.41 -2.00 6.16
C PHE A 4 -2.98 -1.51 5.94
N TRP A 5 -2.67 -1.19 4.69
CA TRP A 5 -1.34 -0.71 4.31
C TRP A 5 -1.30 0.81 4.29
N ASN A 6 -0.63 1.40 5.28
CA ASN A 6 -0.33 2.83 5.29
C ASN A 6 0.88 3.16 4.40
N LYS A 7 1.07 4.46 4.13
CA LYS A 7 2.13 4.93 3.23
C LYS A 7 3.53 4.43 3.62
N ARG A 8 3.85 4.39 4.91
CA ARG A 8 5.17 3.95 5.39
C ARG A 8 5.38 2.46 5.10
N GLN A 9 4.41 1.62 5.44
CA GLN A 9 4.49 0.17 5.22
C GLN A 9 4.66 -0.17 3.73
N VAL A 10 3.91 0.52 2.86
CA VAL A 10 4.00 0.32 1.41
C VAL A 10 5.40 0.64 0.89
N ARG A 11 5.99 1.77 1.31
CA ARG A 11 7.37 2.13 0.91
C ARG A 11 8.37 1.08 1.38
N THR A 12 8.32 0.69 2.65
CA THR A 12 9.24 -0.29 3.22
C THR A 12 9.16 -1.62 2.47
N ARG A 13 7.97 -2.14 2.17
CA ARG A 13 7.82 -3.41 1.44
C ARG A 13 8.26 -3.35 -0.02
N LEU A 14 8.08 -2.21 -0.67
CA LEU A 14 8.57 -2.00 -2.04
C LEU A 14 10.07 -1.66 -2.10
N GLY A 15 10.74 -1.54 -0.94
CA GLY A 15 12.14 -1.13 -0.87
C GLY A 15 12.38 0.34 -1.21
N PHE A 16 11.34 1.17 -1.16
CA PHE A 16 11.44 2.60 -1.45
C PHE A 16 11.83 3.39 -0.19
N GLN A 17 12.68 4.40 -0.38
CA GLN A 17 13.12 5.28 0.70
C GLN A 17 12.31 6.58 0.71
N THR A 18 11.77 6.98 -0.44
CA THR A 18 11.16 8.29 -0.64
C THR A 18 9.74 8.22 -1.20
N ASP A 19 8.96 9.27 -0.92
CA ASP A 19 7.62 9.44 -1.51
C ASP A 19 7.71 9.69 -3.03
N ALA A 20 8.86 10.14 -3.53
CA ALA A 20 9.09 10.35 -4.96
C ALA A 20 9.19 9.03 -5.73
N GLU A 21 9.86 8.02 -5.17
CA GLU A 21 9.90 6.67 -5.73
C GLU A 21 8.51 6.03 -5.75
N LEU A 22 7.77 6.17 -4.65
CA LEU A 22 6.39 5.69 -4.57
C LEU A 22 5.48 6.39 -5.59
N ALA A 23 5.65 7.69 -5.79
CA ALA A 23 4.89 8.46 -6.77
C ALA A 23 5.19 8.02 -8.20
N ARG A 24 6.47 7.82 -8.54
CA ARG A 24 6.92 7.30 -9.84
C ARG A 24 6.32 5.92 -10.12
N PHE A 25 6.36 5.03 -9.13
CA PHE A 25 5.77 3.71 -9.21
C PHE A 25 4.27 3.75 -9.58
N PHE A 26 3.53 4.70 -8.99
CA PHE A 26 2.10 4.87 -9.23
C PHE A 26 1.75 5.76 -10.43
N GLY A 27 2.73 6.34 -11.11
CA GLY A 27 2.52 7.28 -12.21
C GLY A 27 1.80 8.56 -11.78
N ILE A 28 2.06 9.06 -10.57
CA ILE A 28 1.46 10.29 -10.02
C ILE A 28 2.52 11.27 -9.54
N SER A 29 2.09 12.48 -9.19
CA SER A 29 2.99 13.50 -8.63
C SER A 29 3.41 13.16 -7.19
N ARG A 30 4.61 13.60 -6.80
CA ARG A 30 5.08 13.51 -5.41
C ARG A 30 4.12 14.22 -4.45
N SER A 31 3.57 15.37 -4.86
CA SER A 31 2.63 16.15 -4.05
C SER A 31 1.37 15.36 -3.72
N ALA A 32 0.82 14.58 -4.66
CA ALA A 32 -0.31 13.70 -4.40
C ALA A 32 -0.01 12.67 -3.31
N VAL A 33 1.19 12.06 -3.32
CA VAL A 33 1.62 11.10 -2.29
C VAL A 33 1.86 11.79 -0.92
N SER A 34 2.36 13.03 -0.93
CA SER A 34 2.60 13.77 0.31
C SER A 34 1.31 14.11 1.06
N GLN A 35 0.20 14.28 0.34
CA GLN A 35 -1.12 14.56 0.90
C GLN A 35 -1.81 13.31 1.48
N TRP A 36 -1.30 12.11 1.22
CA TRP A 36 -1.87 10.91 1.81
C TRP A 36 -1.72 10.93 3.34
N PRO A 37 -2.76 10.54 4.10
CA PRO A 37 -2.67 10.54 5.54
C PRO A 37 -1.64 9.50 5.99
N LYS A 38 -0.81 9.86 6.98
CA LYS A 38 0.38 9.07 7.36
C LYS A 38 0.02 7.71 7.98
N ASP A 39 -0.97 7.72 8.86
CA ASP A 39 -1.34 6.56 9.68
C ASP A 39 -2.65 5.89 9.23
N PHE A 40 -3.12 6.26 8.04
CA PHE A 40 -4.31 5.69 7.41
C PHE A 40 -3.91 4.84 6.18
N PRO A 41 -4.82 3.97 5.72
CA PRO A 41 -4.60 3.25 4.47
C PRO A 41 -4.31 4.22 3.31
N ILE A 42 -3.44 3.80 2.39
CA ILE A 42 -3.31 4.52 1.11
C ILE A 42 -4.66 4.47 0.36
N PRO A 43 -4.90 5.34 -0.64
CA PRO A 43 -6.18 5.35 -1.37
C PRO A 43 -6.55 3.97 -1.94
N ALA A 44 -7.83 3.60 -1.89
CA ALA A 44 -8.32 2.26 -2.25
C ALA A 44 -7.86 1.78 -3.64
N LEU A 45 -7.89 2.67 -4.65
CA LEU A 45 -7.39 2.36 -5.99
C LEU A 45 -5.90 1.93 -5.98
N ARG A 46 -5.09 2.54 -5.11
CA ARG A 46 -3.66 2.23 -4.98
C ARG A 46 -3.45 0.90 -4.26
N GLN A 47 -4.28 0.59 -3.26
CA GLN A 47 -4.28 -0.74 -2.64
C GLN A 47 -4.61 -1.83 -3.66
N TYR A 48 -5.64 -1.62 -4.49
CA TYR A 48 -6.01 -2.54 -5.56
C TYR A 48 -4.87 -2.77 -6.56
N ILE A 49 -4.20 -1.70 -7.02
CA ILE A 49 -3.05 -1.82 -7.93
C ILE A 49 -1.91 -2.63 -7.29
N LEU A 50 -1.61 -2.40 -6.00
CA LEU A 50 -0.58 -3.16 -5.29
C LEU A 50 -0.93 -4.65 -5.22
N HIS A 51 -2.18 -4.97 -4.90
CA HIS A 51 -2.67 -6.34 -4.89
C HIS A 51 -2.51 -7.02 -6.26
N GLN A 52 -2.94 -6.35 -7.32
CA GLN A 52 -2.91 -6.91 -8.68
C GLN A 52 -1.47 -7.16 -9.16
N ARG A 53 -0.52 -6.27 -8.81
CA ARG A 53 0.87 -6.36 -9.28
C ARG A 53 1.78 -7.20 -8.39
N TYR A 54 1.53 -7.18 -7.08
CA TYR A 54 2.39 -7.80 -6.07
C TYR A 54 1.55 -8.53 -5.02
N PRO A 55 0.78 -9.56 -5.41
CA PRO A 55 -0.13 -10.26 -4.49
C PRO A 55 0.60 -10.88 -3.29
N ASN A 56 1.87 -11.29 -3.45
CA ASN A 56 2.69 -11.84 -2.36
C ASN A 56 3.16 -10.78 -1.35
N LEU A 57 3.35 -9.52 -1.78
CA LEU A 57 3.78 -8.42 -0.91
C LEU A 57 2.59 -7.67 -0.30
N PHE A 58 1.46 -7.69 -1.00
CA PHE A 58 0.22 -7.01 -0.66
C PHE A 58 -0.96 -7.96 -0.91
N PRO A 59 -1.13 -8.98 -0.05
CA PRO A 59 -2.28 -9.87 -0.14
C PRO A 59 -3.57 -9.07 0.04
N ALA A 60 -4.65 -9.50 -0.61
CA ALA A 60 -5.93 -8.89 -0.38
C ALA A 60 -6.27 -9.22 1.05
N THR A 61 -6.61 -8.21 1.83
CA THR A 61 -7.37 -8.40 3.07
C THR A 61 -8.77 -8.88 2.68
N ALA A 62 -8.87 -10.08 2.12
CA ALA A 62 -10.03 -10.91 2.31
C ALA A 62 -9.95 -11.33 3.78
N ALA A 63 -11.00 -11.01 4.53
CA ALA A 63 -11.26 -11.44 5.90
C ALA A 63 -10.22 -12.42 6.48
N ALA A 64 -9.46 -11.94 7.47
CA ALA A 64 -8.60 -12.77 8.31
C ALA A 64 -9.45 -13.71 9.20
N GLU A 65 -10.26 -14.56 8.58
CA GLU A 65 -11.08 -15.62 9.18
C GLU A 65 -11.07 -16.87 8.30
N VAL A 66 -9.91 -17.30 7.80
CA VAL A 66 -9.78 -18.68 7.31
C VAL A 66 -8.35 -19.17 7.48
N GLU A 67 -7.89 -19.33 8.73
CA GLU A 67 -6.97 -20.43 9.10
C GLU A 67 -6.73 -20.48 10.61
N SER A 68 -7.66 -21.14 11.29
CA SER A 68 -7.35 -22.12 12.34
C SER A 68 -8.60 -22.99 12.48
N ILE A 69 -8.65 -24.05 11.67
CA ILE A 69 -9.46 -25.24 11.94
C ILE A 69 -8.66 -26.10 12.92
#